data_AF-A0A857JCC9-F1
#
_entry.id   AF-A0A857JCC9-F1
#
_cell.length_a   1.000
_cell.length_b   1.000
_cell.length_c   1.000
_cell.angle_alpha   90.00
_cell.angle_beta   90.00
_cell.angle_gamma   90.00
#
_symmetry.space_group_name_H-M   'P 1'
#
loop_
_entity.id
_entity.type
_entity.pdbx_description
1 polymer ?
#
loop_
_entity_poly.entity_id
_entity_poly.type
_entity_poly.pdbx_seq_one_letter_code
_entity_poly.pdbx_strand_id
1 'polypeptide(L)'
;MTENFYANTMAGWAKSAEACAKLATAAMFLPVFYMKDVSGLPLQAALKGDHKGSFICCWAALILSIALSHTYQITALKLISTQGIYRIPLLPRTQYWGMVISMLAGMMFFVRGII
;
A
#
# COMPACT_ATOMS: atom_id res chain seq x y z
N MET A 1 3.91 -3.86 32.08
CA MET A 1 3.54 -5.02 31.21
C MET A 1 2.99 -4.59 29.84
N THR A 2 2.50 -3.36 29.68
CA THR A 2 1.93 -2.81 28.43
C THR A 2 2.95 -2.35 27.38
N GLU A 3 4.14 -1.92 27.78
CA GLU A 3 5.18 -1.41 26.87
C GLU A 3 5.76 -2.52 25.95
N ASN A 4 6.03 -3.69 26.51
CA ASN A 4 6.50 -4.85 25.72
C ASN A 4 5.44 -5.31 24.71
N PHE A 5 4.15 -5.25 25.05
CA PHE A 5 3.07 -5.61 24.14
C PHE A 5 2.97 -4.63 22.96
N TYR A 6 3.06 -3.33 23.23
CA TYR A 6 2.99 -2.30 22.19
C TYR A 6 4.17 -2.36 21.23
N ALA A 7 5.39 -2.47 21.75
CA ALA A 7 6.59 -2.60 20.92
C ALA A 7 6.56 -3.87 20.05
N ASN A 8 6.13 -5.00 20.61
CA ASN A 8 5.96 -6.25 19.86
C ASN A 8 4.88 -6.13 18.77
N THR A 9 3.77 -5.45 19.05
CA THR A 9 2.70 -5.21 18.07
C THR A 9 3.20 -4.35 16.91
N MET A 10 3.91 -3.25 17.21
CA MET A 10 4.49 -2.36 16.20
C MET A 10 5.53 -3.07 15.34
N ALA A 11 6.39 -3.89 15.94
CA ALA A 11 7.34 -4.70 15.18
C ALA A 11 6.63 -5.68 14.23
N GLY A 12 5.53 -6.30 14.68
CA GLY A 12 4.69 -7.15 13.83
C GLY A 12 4.03 -6.40 12.67
N TRP A 13 3.48 -5.22 12.94
CA TRP A 13 2.89 -4.36 11.91
C TRP A 13 3.95 -3.81 10.94
N ALA A 14 5.18 -3.55 11.39
CA ALA A 14 6.27 -3.08 10.53
C ALA A 14 6.70 -4.16 9.52
N LYS A 15 6.79 -5.42 9.96
CA LYS A 15 7.00 -6.57 9.06
C LYS A 15 5.85 -6.71 8.06
N SER A 16 4.62 -6.52 8.52
CA SER A 16 3.43 -6.57 7.65
C SER A 16 3.45 -5.44 6.62
N ALA A 17 3.88 -4.24 7.01
CA ALA A 17 4.07 -3.11 6.11
C ALA A 17 5.15 -3.37 5.06
N GLU A 18 6.24 -4.05 5.43
CA GLU A 18 7.27 -4.49 4.48
C GLU A 18 6.71 -5.45 3.43
N ALA A 19 5.97 -6.47 3.87
CA ALA A 19 5.31 -7.40 2.98
C ALA A 19 4.32 -6.69 2.06
N CYS A 20 3.55 -5.74 2.60
CA CYS A 20 2.61 -4.93 1.83
C CYS A 20 3.32 -4.10 0.75
N ALA A 21 4.45 -3.46 1.06
CA ALA A 21 5.23 -2.69 0.08
C ALA A 21 5.75 -3.57 -1.06
N LYS A 22 6.29 -4.76 -0.74
CA LYS A 22 6.78 -5.73 -1.74
C LYS A 22 5.64 -6.21 -2.65
N LEU A 23 4.51 -6.57 -2.06
CA LEU A 23 3.33 -7.02 -2.77
C LEU A 23 2.73 -5.91 -3.65
N ALA A 24 2.59 -4.69 -3.12
CA ALA A 24 2.09 -3.53 -3.85
C ALA A 24 2.99 -3.19 -5.05
N THR A 25 4.32 -3.23 -4.86
CA THR A 25 5.30 -3.03 -5.94
C THR A 25 5.15 -4.09 -7.03
N ALA A 26 5.00 -5.36 -6.66
CA ALA A 26 4.75 -6.42 -7.63
C ALA A 26 3.41 -6.23 -8.36
N ALA A 27 2.37 -5.82 -7.64
CA ALA A 27 1.03 -5.59 -8.18
C ALA A 27 0.96 -4.42 -9.17
N MET A 28 1.90 -3.46 -9.13
CA MET A 28 1.95 -2.36 -10.10
C MET A 28 2.13 -2.85 -11.54
N PHE A 29 2.71 -4.04 -11.74
CA PHE A 29 2.89 -4.61 -13.07
C PHE A 29 1.63 -5.29 -13.61
N LEU A 30 0.65 -5.65 -12.77
CA LEU A 30 -0.57 -6.36 -13.19
C LEU A 30 -1.38 -5.58 -14.25
N PRO A 31 -1.66 -4.27 -14.08
CA PRO A 31 -2.22 -3.44 -15.15
C PRO A 31 -1.50 -3.53 -16.49
N VAL A 32 -0.16 -3.53 -16.46
CA VAL A 32 0.68 -3.53 -17.67
C VAL A 32 0.55 -4.87 -18.39
N PHE A 33 0.70 -5.97 -17.66
CA PHE A 33 0.54 -7.33 -18.18
C PHE A 33 -0.86 -7.53 -18.77
N TYR A 34 -1.90 -7.11 -18.05
CA TYR A 34 -3.28 -7.22 -18.55
C TYR A 34 -3.47 -6.44 -19.86
N MET A 35 -2.98 -5.20 -19.93
CA MET A 35 -3.16 -4.37 -21.11
C MET A 35 -2.46 -4.94 -22.35
N LYS A 36 -1.21 -5.36 -22.19
CA LYS A 36 -0.37 -5.86 -23.27
C LYS A 36 -0.75 -7.27 -23.71
N ASP A 37 -0.84 -8.20 -22.77
CA ASP A 37 -0.87 -9.63 -23.08
C ASP A 37 -2.29 -10.21 -23.11
N VAL A 38 -3.24 -9.61 -22.37
CA VAL A 38 -4.65 -10.06 -22.36
C VAL A 38 -5.51 -9.25 -23.31
N SER A 39 -5.44 -7.92 -23.24
CA SER A 39 -6.29 -7.07 -24.11
C SER A 39 -5.66 -6.72 -25.46
N GLY A 40 -4.39 -7.09 -25.71
CA GLY A 40 -3.69 -6.81 -26.97
C GLY A 40 -3.54 -5.32 -27.29
N LEU A 41 -3.73 -4.45 -26.30
CA LEU A 41 -3.69 -3.00 -26.48
C LEU A 41 -2.24 -2.52 -26.41
N PRO A 42 -1.85 -1.54 -27.26
CA PRO A 42 -0.55 -0.91 -27.12
C PRO A 42 -0.45 -0.25 -25.75
N LEU A 43 0.74 -0.27 -25.13
CA LEU A 43 0.98 0.28 -23.79
C LEU A 43 0.46 1.73 -23.61
N GLN A 44 0.47 2.48 -24.71
CA GLN A 44 0.01 3.87 -24.82
C GLN A 44 -1.51 4.03 -24.68
N ALA A 45 -2.28 2.95 -24.86
CA ALA A 45 -3.74 2.94 -24.69
C ALA A 45 -4.16 3.19 -23.23
N ALA A 46 -3.29 2.91 -22.26
CA ALA A 46 -3.52 3.23 -20.85
C ALA A 46 -3.65 4.73 -20.56
N LEU A 47 -3.11 5.57 -21.46
CA LEU A 47 -3.04 7.03 -21.33
C LEU A 47 -4.04 7.75 -22.26
N LYS A 48 -4.74 7.02 -23.14
CA LYS A 48 -5.80 7.59 -24.00
C LYS A 48 -7.13 7.51 -23.26
N GLY A 49 -7.73 8.67 -22.99
CA GLY A 49 -8.86 8.87 -22.07
C GLY A 49 -10.15 8.07 -22.31
N ASP A 50 -10.27 7.34 -23.42
CA ASP A 50 -11.44 6.49 -23.72
C ASP A 50 -11.45 5.15 -22.99
N HIS A 51 -10.30 4.72 -22.48
CA HIS A 51 -10.18 3.48 -21.75
C HIS A 51 -9.35 3.74 -20.50
N LYS A 52 -9.87 3.35 -19.33
CA LYS A 52 -9.05 2.89 -18.18
C LYS A 52 -8.62 3.91 -17.10
N GLY A 53 -9.47 4.89 -16.76
CA GLY A 53 -9.33 5.66 -15.51
C GLY A 53 -9.17 4.78 -14.25
N SER A 54 -9.82 3.60 -14.24
CA SER A 54 -9.65 2.59 -13.19
C SER A 54 -8.21 2.11 -13.02
N PHE A 55 -7.41 1.97 -14.09
CA PHE A 55 -6.02 1.50 -13.97
C PHE A 55 -5.09 2.60 -13.46
N ILE A 56 -5.36 3.86 -13.80
CA ILE A 56 -4.67 5.01 -13.21
C ILE A 56 -4.99 5.09 -11.71
N CYS A 57 -6.26 4.95 -11.32
CA CYS A 57 -6.67 4.88 -9.92
C CYS A 57 -6.04 3.69 -9.18
N CYS A 58 -5.91 2.53 -9.85
CA CYS A 58 -5.20 1.36 -9.33
C CYS A 58 -3.74 1.70 -9.00
N TRP A 59 -2.99 2.24 -9.96
CA TRP A 59 -1.60 2.63 -9.73
C TRP A 59 -1.45 3.69 -8.64
N ALA A 60 -2.30 4.72 -8.64
CA ALA A 60 -2.27 5.77 -7.62
C ALA A 60 -2.48 5.18 -6.21
N ALA A 61 -3.46 4.28 -6.05
CA ALA A 61 -3.74 3.63 -4.78
C ALA A 61 -2.60 2.69 -4.34
N LEU A 62 -1.98 1.94 -5.27
CA LEU A 62 -0.83 1.08 -4.98
C LEU A 62 0.42 1.90 -4.59
N ILE A 63 0.70 3.01 -5.28
CA ILE A 63 1.79 3.93 -4.93
C ILE A 63 1.56 4.53 -3.54
N LEU A 64 0.32 4.95 -3.24
CA LEU A 64 -0.05 5.45 -1.92
C LEU A 64 0.16 4.38 -0.84
N SER A 65 -0.20 3.12 -1.11
CA SER A 65 0.06 2.00 -0.21
C SER A 65 1.55 1.83 0.07
N ILE A 66 2.41 1.89 -0.95
CA ILE A 66 3.87 1.78 -0.80
C ILE A 66 4.41 2.93 0.06
N ALA A 67 3.99 4.16 -0.22
CA ALA A 67 4.39 5.32 0.55
C ALA A 67 3.96 5.21 2.03
N LEU A 68 2.73 4.76 2.29
CA LEU A 68 2.23 4.53 3.64
C LEU A 68 2.97 3.39 4.35
N SER A 69 3.34 2.32 3.64
CA SER A 69 4.17 1.24 4.20
C SER A 69 5.53 1.74 4.67
N HIS A 70 6.24 2.49 3.83
CA HIS A 70 7.58 3.00 4.18
C HIS A 70 7.52 4.04 5.30
N THR A 71 6.56 4.95 5.25
CA THR A 71 6.37 5.95 6.33
C THR A 71 5.97 5.29 7.65
N TYR A 72 5.16 4.23 7.63
CA TYR A 72 4.86 3.44 8.82
C TYR A 72 6.11 2.77 9.39
N GLN A 73 6.96 2.16 8.55
CA GLN A 73 8.21 1.54 9.02
C GLN A 73 9.14 2.54 9.72
N ILE A 74 9.34 3.72 9.11
CA ILE A 74 10.16 4.79 9.70
C ILE A 74 9.56 5.25 11.03
N THR A 75 8.24 5.43 11.07
CA THR A 75 7.51 5.86 12.28
C THR A 75 7.60 4.81 13.39
N ALA A 76 7.44 3.52 13.06
CA ALA A 76 7.54 2.40 13.99
C ALA A 76 8.96 2.27 14.55
N LEU A 77 10.00 2.35 13.71
CA LEU A 77 11.40 2.31 14.16
C LEU A 77 11.71 3.46 15.12
N LYS A 78 11.26 4.68 14.79
CA LYS A 78 11.48 5.86 15.63
C LYS A 78 10.74 5.77 16.97
N LEU A 79 9.52 5.24 16.98
CA LEU A 79 8.72 5.05 18.19
C LEU A 79 9.27 3.94 19.10
N ILE A 80 9.75 2.84 18.52
CA ILE A 80 10.40 1.75 19.27
C ILE A 80 11.71 2.24 19.89
N SER A 81 12.48 3.09 19.20
CA SER A 81 13.75 3.62 19.71
C SER A 81 13.60 4.70 20.78
N THR A 82 12.47 5.42 20.84
CA THR A 82 12.22 6.51 21.82
C THR A 82 11.54 6.02 23.10
N GLN A 83 11.83 4.80 23.56
CA GLN A 83 11.25 4.18 24.75
C GLN A 83 10.94 5.20 25.88
N GLY A 84 9.65 5.40 26.20
CA GLY A 84 9.27 5.92 27.51
C GLY A 84 8.37 7.16 27.61
N ILE A 85 7.79 7.74 26.55
CA ILE A 85 6.93 8.93 26.72
C ILE A 85 5.57 8.78 26.03
N TYR A 86 4.58 8.37 26.84
CA TYR A 86 3.13 8.62 26.78
C TYR A 86 2.30 8.30 25.52
N ARG A 87 1.15 7.66 25.78
CA ARG A 87 -0.04 7.42 24.93
C ARG A 87 0.27 6.85 23.54
N ILE A 88 -0.23 5.62 23.29
CA ILE A 88 -0.29 5.02 21.96
C ILE A 88 -0.74 6.07 20.93
N PRO A 89 0.16 6.60 20.09
CA PRO A 89 -0.22 7.63 19.14
C PRO A 89 -1.22 7.03 18.14
N LEU A 90 -2.33 7.75 17.90
CA LEU A 90 -3.33 7.37 16.89
C LEU A 90 -2.72 7.33 15.48
N LEU A 91 -1.70 8.15 15.22
CA LEU A 91 -1.07 8.36 13.92
C LEU A 91 -0.51 7.08 13.27
N PRO A 92 0.30 6.24 13.93
CA PRO A 92 0.77 4.99 13.33
C PRO A 92 -0.37 3.98 13.08
N ARG A 93 -1.42 3.98 13.90
CA ARG A 93 -2.58 3.12 13.65
C ARG A 93 -3.31 3.56 12.38
N THR A 94 -3.54 4.86 12.19
CA THR A 94 -4.19 5.38 10.98
C THR A 94 -3.34 5.17 9.73
N GLN A 95 -2.01 5.32 9.83
CA GLN A 95 -1.08 5.00 8.74
C GLN A 95 -1.14 3.53 8.33
N TYR A 96 -1.12 2.61 9.30
CA TYR A 96 -1.22 1.17 9.03
C TYR A 96 -2.53 0.81 8.32
N TRP A 97 -3.67 1.29 8.82
CA TRP A 97 -4.95 1.01 8.17
C TRP A 97 -5.10 1.73 6.83
N GLY A 98 -4.54 2.93 6.68
CA GLY A 98 -4.48 3.64 5.40
C GLY A 98 -3.72 2.87 4.34
N MET A 99 -2.59 2.25 4.71
CA MET A 99 -1.83 1.34 3.85
C MET A 99 -2.69 0.14 3.40
N VAL A 100 -3.38 -0.53 4.33
CA VAL A 100 -4.25 -1.67 4.01
C VAL A 100 -5.39 -1.26 3.07
N ILE A 101 -6.08 -0.16 3.38
CA ILE A 101 -7.22 0.33 2.59
C ILE A 101 -6.77 0.74 1.18
N SER A 102 -5.63 1.43 1.05
CA SER A 102 -5.11 1.83 -0.27
C SER A 102 -4.66 0.63 -1.10
N MET A 103 -4.06 -0.40 -0.50
CA MET A 103 -3.75 -1.66 -1.17
C MET A 103 -5.03 -2.34 -1.71
N LEU A 104 -6.06 -2.48 -0.86
CA LEU A 104 -7.33 -3.08 -1.25
C LEU A 104 -8.04 -2.27 -2.35
N ALA A 105 -8.03 -0.94 -2.22
CA ALA A 105 -8.57 -0.04 -3.23
C ALA A 105 -7.87 -0.22 -4.58
N GLY A 106 -6.54 -0.32 -4.60
CA GLY A 106 -5.76 -0.60 -5.80
C GLY A 106 -6.21 -1.88 -6.50
N MET A 107 -6.38 -2.97 -5.74
CA MET A 107 -6.86 -4.24 -6.29
C MET A 107 -8.31 -4.15 -6.80
N MET A 108 -9.21 -3.46 -6.11
CA MET A 108 -10.59 -3.27 -6.57
C MET A 108 -10.65 -2.45 -7.86
N PHE A 109 -9.85 -1.39 -7.98
CA PHE A 109 -9.76 -0.59 -9.19
C PHE A 109 -9.19 -1.38 -10.37
N PHE A 110 -8.23 -2.27 -10.13
CA PHE A 110 -7.76 -3.21 -11.14
C PHE A 110 -8.86 -4.15 -11.62
N VAL A 111 -9.59 -4.80 -10.71
CA VAL A 111 -10.71 -5.70 -11.05
C VAL A 111 -11.79 -4.96 -11.83
N ARG A 112 -12.17 -3.74 -11.40
CA ARG A 112 -13.10 -2.88 -12.13
C ARG A 112 -12.59 -2.43 -13.50
N GLY A 113 -11.28 -2.38 -13.70
CA GLY A 113 -10.69 -2.11 -15.01
C GLY A 113 -10.73 -3.32 -15.95
N ILE A 114 -10.87 -4.53 -15.40
CA ILE A 114 -10.93 -5.78 -16.17
C ILE A 114 -12.38 -6.06 -16.65
N ILE A 115 -13.36 -5.90 -15.76
CA ILE A 115 -14.80 -6.14 -16.01
C ILE A 115 -15.38 -5.01 -16.85
#